data_AF-A0A8S3ECW6-F1
#
_entry.id   AF-A0A8S3ECW6-F1
#
_cell.length_a   1.000
_cell.length_b   1.000
_cell.length_c   1.000
_cell.angle_alpha   90.00
_cell.angle_beta   90.00
_cell.angle_gamma   90.00
#
_symmetry.space_group_name_H-M   'P 1'
#
loop_
_entity.id
_entity.type
_entity.pdbx_description
1 polymer ?
#
loop_
_entity_poly.entity_id
_entity_poly.type
_entity_poly.pdbx_seq_one_letter_code
_entity_poly.pdbx_strand_id
1 'polypeptide(L)'
;ETWIDFQEYLHINRDKKNSINDFLNPYFPVVELSIIRTCLTENDEPLINKINFIFNMTKITYLDIECDQMTVSMLITILHSLINLNSVRLSKSALCQQMDLSIRDKIIFNAFLNTNKISKITLQNVTEKDQIESIFKYFPRIHFFGLQRVRDANLKSVIRYILWNIVDNNISHAMTICVFCDDAKYNKIEKLYQTIDSKKLLKNYTTHRQYDRSYIQWKCFDLIVVLF
;
A
#
# COMPACT_ATOMS: atom_id res chain seq x y z
N GLU A 1 34.46 0.65 -3.31
CA GLU A 1 33.73 1.93 -3.09
C GLU A 1 32.23 1.78 -3.35
N THR A 2 31.79 1.19 -4.47
CA THR A 2 30.36 1.00 -4.82
C THR A 2 29.41 0.39 -3.77
N TRP A 3 29.86 -0.55 -2.93
CA TRP A 3 28.98 -1.20 -1.94
C TRP A 3 28.49 -0.30 -0.80
N ILE A 4 29.23 0.77 -0.47
CA ILE A 4 28.88 1.69 0.62
C ILE A 4 27.76 2.64 0.16
N ASP A 5 27.83 3.15 -1.07
CA ASP A 5 26.79 3.99 -1.65
C ASP A 5 25.49 3.19 -1.84
N PHE A 6 25.57 1.90 -2.17
CA PHE A 6 24.39 1.03 -2.31
C PHE A 6 23.56 0.90 -1.02
N GLN A 7 24.19 0.93 0.17
CA GLN A 7 23.45 0.86 1.44
C GLN A 7 22.70 2.15 1.77
N GLU A 8 23.17 3.32 1.29
CA GLU A 8 22.48 4.59 1.56
C GLU A 8 21.12 4.69 0.85
N TYR A 9 20.95 4.00 -0.28
CA TYR A 9 19.74 4.05 -1.11
C TYR A 9 18.83 2.83 -0.95
N LEU A 10 19.41 1.65 -0.68
CA LEU A 10 18.71 0.37 -0.63
C LEU A 10 18.99 -0.36 0.67
N HIS A 11 17.95 -0.55 1.45
CA HIS A 11 18.01 -1.41 2.63
C HIS A 11 17.28 -2.72 2.35
N ILE A 12 18.02 -3.83 2.32
CA ILE A 12 17.43 -5.17 2.31
C ILE A 12 17.45 -5.70 3.74
N ASN A 13 16.28 -5.77 4.38
CA ASN A 13 16.16 -6.28 5.73
C ASN A 13 15.53 -7.67 5.72
N ARG A 14 16.18 -8.64 6.38
CA ARG A 14 15.72 -10.03 6.43
C ARG A 14 14.97 -10.37 7.73
N ASP A 15 15.05 -9.54 8.78
CA ASP A 15 14.52 -9.85 10.12
C ASP A 15 14.06 -8.60 10.90
N LYS A 16 13.11 -7.84 10.37
CA LYS A 16 12.58 -6.64 11.06
C LYS A 16 11.53 -7.04 12.12
N LYS A 17 11.99 -7.42 13.31
CA LYS A 17 11.21 -7.84 14.51
C LYS A 17 10.26 -6.80 15.16
N ASN A 18 9.94 -5.69 14.49
CA ASN A 18 9.07 -4.63 15.04
C ASN A 18 8.13 -4.03 13.97
N SER A 19 7.86 -4.76 12.90
CA SER A 19 7.13 -4.27 11.73
C SER A 19 5.66 -4.65 11.81
N ILE A 20 4.76 -3.92 11.12
CA ILE A 20 3.36 -4.34 10.84
C ILE A 20 3.30 -5.81 10.37
N ASN A 21 4.40 -6.31 9.80
CA ASN A 21 4.59 -7.65 9.29
C ASN A 21 4.61 -8.77 10.35
N ASP A 22 4.94 -8.50 11.63
CA ASP A 22 4.96 -9.52 12.69
C ASP A 22 3.55 -10.08 12.98
N PHE A 23 2.49 -9.32 12.64
CA PHE A 23 1.11 -9.76 12.75
C PHE A 23 0.61 -10.60 11.58
N LEU A 24 1.33 -10.60 10.44
CA LEU A 24 0.78 -11.04 9.16
C LEU A 24 1.43 -12.29 8.58
N ASN A 25 2.52 -12.82 9.16
CA ASN A 25 3.08 -14.10 8.71
C ASN A 25 4.08 -14.73 9.71
N PRO A 26 3.69 -15.72 10.53
CA PRO A 26 4.65 -16.46 11.36
C PRO A 26 5.57 -17.41 10.56
N TYR A 27 5.23 -17.70 9.29
CA TYR A 27 5.75 -18.87 8.58
C TYR A 27 6.62 -18.58 7.35
N PHE A 28 6.86 -17.30 7.01
CA PHE A 28 7.75 -16.95 5.91
C PHE A 28 8.67 -15.77 6.29
N PRO A 29 9.98 -15.87 6.07
CA PRO A 29 10.89 -14.75 6.29
C PRO A 29 10.47 -13.60 5.38
N VAL A 30 10.12 -12.47 6.01
CA VAL A 30 9.77 -11.25 5.29
C VAL A 30 11.07 -10.61 4.83
N VAL A 31 11.29 -10.62 3.52
CA VAL A 31 12.42 -9.89 2.94
C VAL A 31 11.90 -8.57 2.41
N GLU A 32 12.29 -7.51 3.12
CA GLU A 32 11.92 -6.13 2.84
C GLU A 32 13.00 -5.50 1.96
N LEU A 33 12.57 -4.86 0.87
CA LEU A 33 13.37 -3.91 0.12
C LEU A 33 12.86 -2.51 0.44
N SER A 34 13.72 -1.64 0.95
CA SER A 34 13.41 -0.21 1.09
C SER A 34 14.19 0.59 0.06
N ILE A 35 13.49 1.45 -0.68
CA ILE A 35 14.07 2.43 -1.60
C ILE A 35 13.81 3.80 -0.98
N ILE A 36 14.89 4.47 -0.56
CA ILE A 36 14.81 5.73 0.18
C ILE A 36 15.52 6.81 -0.64
N ARG A 37 14.94 8.02 -0.65
CA ARG A 37 15.46 9.25 -1.27
C ARG A 37 15.41 9.27 -2.80
N THR A 38 16.14 8.40 -3.48
CA THR A 38 16.28 8.42 -4.95
C THR A 38 16.22 7.03 -5.57
N CYS A 39 15.69 6.97 -6.80
CA CYS A 39 15.66 5.79 -7.67
C CYS A 39 16.68 5.87 -8.81
N LEU A 40 17.54 6.88 -8.77
CA LEU A 40 18.56 7.15 -9.76
C LEU A 40 19.94 6.93 -9.14
N THR A 41 20.88 6.50 -9.96
CA THR A 41 22.31 6.46 -9.61
C THR A 41 22.94 7.83 -9.83
N GLU A 42 24.19 8.03 -9.41
CA GLU A 42 24.92 9.29 -9.61
C GLU A 42 25.00 9.74 -11.08
N ASN A 43 24.88 8.79 -12.02
CA ASN A 43 24.87 9.05 -13.47
C ASN A 43 23.45 9.21 -14.04
N ASP A 44 22.44 9.49 -13.21
CA ASP A 44 21.02 9.58 -13.59
C ASP A 44 20.42 8.31 -14.23
N GLU A 45 21.09 7.17 -14.11
CA GLU A 45 20.57 5.89 -14.57
C GLU A 45 19.58 5.29 -13.56
N PRO A 46 18.49 4.62 -14.00
CA PRO A 46 17.57 3.92 -13.10
C PRO A 46 18.28 2.86 -12.25
N LEU A 47 18.18 3.00 -10.93
CA LEU A 47 18.81 2.11 -9.94
C LEU A 47 18.44 0.64 -10.16
N ILE A 48 17.20 0.39 -10.59
CA ILE A 48 16.67 -0.94 -10.87
C ILE A 48 17.53 -1.74 -11.85
N ASN A 49 18.11 -1.08 -12.86
CA ASN A 49 18.93 -1.76 -13.86
C ASN A 49 20.19 -2.37 -13.25
N LYS A 50 20.72 -1.77 -12.17
CA LYS A 50 21.92 -2.27 -11.48
C LYS A 50 21.61 -3.38 -10.47
N ILE A 51 20.39 -3.40 -9.92
CA ILE A 51 20.01 -4.32 -8.83
C ILE A 51 19.07 -5.44 -9.27
N ASN A 52 18.71 -5.52 -10.55
CA ASN A 52 17.76 -6.50 -11.04
C ASN A 52 18.22 -7.96 -10.76
N PHE A 53 19.54 -8.20 -10.75
CA PHE A 53 20.08 -9.51 -10.41
C PHE A 53 19.76 -9.93 -8.95
N ILE A 54 19.70 -8.96 -8.02
CA ILE A 54 19.40 -9.21 -6.60
C ILE A 54 17.97 -9.71 -6.45
N PHE A 55 17.04 -9.21 -7.28
CA PHE A 55 15.64 -9.61 -7.27
C PHE A 55 15.44 -11.06 -7.70
N ASN A 56 16.30 -11.56 -8.59
CA ASN A 56 16.31 -12.97 -8.98
C ASN A 56 16.87 -13.88 -7.88
N MET A 57 17.81 -13.38 -7.07
CA MET A 57 18.45 -14.15 -5.99
C MET A 57 17.66 -14.12 -4.68
N THR A 58 16.85 -13.09 -4.46
CA THR A 58 16.18 -12.83 -3.18
C THR A 58 14.67 -12.75 -3.36
N LYS A 59 13.93 -13.54 -2.58
CA LYS A 59 12.45 -13.49 -2.56
C LYS A 59 11.96 -12.28 -1.78
N ILE A 60 12.05 -11.10 -2.39
CA ILE A 60 11.51 -9.86 -1.82
C ILE A 60 9.98 -9.97 -1.80
N THR A 61 9.41 -9.88 -0.61
CA THR A 61 7.97 -10.02 -0.37
C THR A 61 7.32 -8.71 0.07
N TYR A 62 8.12 -7.75 0.54
CA TYR A 62 7.69 -6.44 0.97
C TYR A 62 8.57 -5.35 0.34
N LEU A 63 7.93 -4.30 -0.18
CA LEU A 63 8.59 -3.13 -0.77
C LEU A 63 8.16 -1.88 -0.01
N ASP A 64 9.14 -1.08 0.39
CA ASP A 64 8.95 0.20 1.06
C ASP A 64 9.54 1.31 0.21
N ILE A 65 8.69 2.23 -0.25
CA ILE A 65 9.13 3.33 -1.11
C ILE A 65 8.94 4.64 -0.36
N GLU A 66 10.08 5.26 -0.06
CA GLU A 66 10.19 6.61 0.47
C GLU A 66 11.01 7.48 -0.50
N CYS A 67 10.48 7.67 -1.71
CA CYS A 67 11.18 8.36 -2.80
C CYS A 67 10.23 9.30 -3.57
N ASP A 68 10.38 10.60 -3.36
CA ASP A 68 9.49 11.63 -3.96
C ASP A 68 9.73 11.82 -5.47
N GLN A 69 10.92 11.45 -5.96
CA GLN A 69 11.30 11.57 -7.37
C GLN A 69 10.87 10.35 -8.21
N MET A 70 10.17 9.38 -7.61
CA MET A 70 9.78 8.16 -8.31
C MET A 70 8.66 8.45 -9.31
N THR A 71 8.94 8.24 -10.60
CA THR A 71 7.91 8.28 -11.63
C THR A 71 7.05 7.02 -11.62
N VAL A 72 5.85 7.10 -12.20
CA VAL A 72 4.98 5.94 -12.40
C VAL A 72 5.69 4.80 -13.15
N SER A 73 6.42 5.11 -14.23
CA SER A 73 7.13 4.10 -15.04
C SER A 73 8.23 3.39 -14.23
N MET A 74 8.99 4.14 -13.41
CA MET A 74 9.95 3.55 -12.49
C MET A 74 9.28 2.61 -11.48
N LEU A 75 8.17 3.05 -10.87
CA LEU A 75 7.40 2.24 -9.94
C LEU A 75 6.94 0.94 -10.59
N ILE A 76 6.31 1.01 -11.77
CA ILE A 76 5.80 -0.17 -12.49
C ILE A 76 6.94 -1.13 -12.83
N THR A 77 8.09 -0.61 -13.25
CA THR A 77 9.27 -1.43 -13.56
C THR A 77 9.75 -2.16 -12.31
N ILE A 78 9.81 -1.48 -11.16
CA ILE A 78 10.16 -2.10 -9.86
C ILE A 78 9.16 -3.18 -9.48
N LEU A 79 7.86 -2.86 -9.53
CA LEU A 79 6.82 -3.80 -9.17
C LEU A 79 6.80 -5.03 -10.08
N HIS A 80 7.09 -4.86 -11.38
CA HIS A 80 7.15 -5.95 -12.34
C HIS A 80 8.36 -6.87 -12.11
N SER A 81 9.52 -6.32 -11.74
CA SER A 81 10.72 -7.12 -11.47
C SER A 81 10.64 -7.92 -10.16
N LEU A 82 9.80 -7.51 -9.21
CA LEU A 82 9.64 -8.15 -7.91
C LEU A 82 8.53 -9.20 -7.91
N ILE A 83 8.77 -10.35 -8.55
CA ILE A 83 7.75 -11.38 -8.80
C ILE A 83 7.09 -12.00 -7.54
N ASN A 84 7.76 -11.90 -6.38
CA ASN A 84 7.27 -12.45 -5.10
C ASN A 84 6.62 -11.37 -4.20
N LEU A 85 6.51 -10.14 -4.69
CA LEU A 85 6.01 -9.01 -3.93
C LEU A 85 4.52 -9.20 -3.59
N ASN A 86 4.21 -9.17 -2.30
CA ASN A 86 2.83 -9.23 -1.81
C ASN A 86 2.38 -7.94 -1.11
N SER A 87 3.34 -7.14 -0.64
CA SER A 87 3.08 -5.97 0.18
C SER A 87 3.89 -4.77 -0.27
N VAL A 88 3.24 -3.61 -0.36
CA VAL A 88 3.89 -2.35 -0.74
C VAL A 88 3.53 -1.26 0.25
N ARG A 89 4.51 -0.45 0.66
CA ARG A 89 4.31 0.80 1.37
C ARG A 89 4.77 1.97 0.50
N LEU A 90 3.93 3.01 0.39
CA LEU A 90 4.15 4.18 -0.45
C LEU A 90 4.06 5.47 0.37
N SER A 91 5.08 6.33 0.31
CA SER A 91 5.18 7.55 1.12
C SER A 91 4.55 8.82 0.52
N LYS A 92 4.44 8.94 -0.82
CA LYS A 92 3.72 10.01 -1.55
C LYS A 92 3.88 9.87 -3.08
N SER A 93 3.01 10.61 -3.78
CA SER A 93 3.10 11.11 -5.19
C SER A 93 3.11 10.13 -6.37
N ALA A 94 3.70 8.94 -6.29
CA ALA A 94 4.00 8.18 -7.51
C ALA A 94 2.78 7.68 -8.31
N LEU A 95 1.57 7.68 -7.75
CA LEU A 95 0.35 7.15 -8.39
C LEU A 95 -0.73 8.20 -8.69
N CYS A 96 -0.52 9.47 -8.34
CA CYS A 96 -1.51 10.53 -8.50
C CYS A 96 -1.45 11.25 -9.86
N GLN A 97 -0.38 11.07 -10.63
CA GLN A 97 -0.24 11.74 -11.92
C GLN A 97 -1.05 10.99 -12.98
N GLN A 98 -1.81 11.72 -13.80
CA GLN A 98 -2.42 11.16 -15.00
C GLN A 98 -1.34 10.40 -15.77
N MET A 99 -1.58 9.09 -15.93
CA MET A 99 -0.63 8.15 -16.51
C MET A 99 -0.52 8.39 -18.03
N ASP A 100 0.23 9.42 -18.43
CA ASP A 100 0.66 9.55 -19.82
C ASP A 100 1.85 8.62 -20.08
N LEU A 101 1.55 7.32 -20.08
CA LEU A 101 2.52 6.26 -20.28
C LEU A 101 2.86 6.14 -21.76
N SER A 102 4.16 5.96 -22.05
CA SER A 102 4.61 5.57 -23.38
C SER A 102 3.97 4.24 -23.81
N ILE A 103 3.96 3.93 -25.11
CA ILE A 103 3.42 2.64 -25.61
C ILE A 103 4.11 1.46 -24.92
N ARG A 104 5.44 1.54 -24.75
CA ARG A 104 6.22 0.51 -24.08
C ARG A 104 5.81 0.36 -22.61
N ASP A 105 5.68 1.47 -21.90
CA ASP A 105 5.28 1.45 -20.48
C ASP A 105 3.85 0.92 -20.32
N LYS A 106 2.93 1.24 -21.25
CA LYS A 106 1.56 0.68 -21.27
C LYS A 106 1.56 -0.83 -21.39
N ILE A 107 2.42 -1.42 -22.22
CA ILE A 107 2.54 -2.88 -22.36
C ILE A 107 3.01 -3.51 -21.06
N ILE A 108 4.09 -2.98 -20.46
CA ILE A 108 4.64 -3.47 -19.19
C ILE A 108 3.60 -3.33 -18.08
N PHE A 109 2.90 -2.21 -18.06
CA PHE A 109 1.85 -1.94 -17.09
C PHE A 109 0.67 -2.91 -17.20
N ASN A 110 0.16 -3.15 -18.40
CA ASN A 110 -0.91 -4.12 -18.62
C ASN A 110 -0.48 -5.53 -18.23
N ALA A 111 0.76 -5.92 -18.51
CA ALA A 111 1.32 -7.19 -18.05
C ALA A 111 1.38 -7.26 -16.52
N PHE A 112 1.80 -6.18 -15.86
CA PHE A 112 1.78 -6.06 -14.41
C PHE A 112 0.36 -6.18 -13.82
N LEU A 113 -0.63 -5.47 -14.36
CA LEU A 113 -2.02 -5.53 -13.89
C LEU A 113 -2.58 -6.96 -13.91
N ASN A 114 -2.22 -7.74 -14.93
CA ASN A 114 -2.70 -9.12 -15.07
C ASN A 114 -1.97 -10.13 -14.17
N THR A 115 -0.75 -9.82 -13.74
CA THR A 115 0.12 -10.79 -13.05
C THR A 115 0.37 -10.48 -11.59
N ASN A 116 0.17 -9.23 -11.16
CA ASN A 116 0.51 -8.81 -9.79
C ASN A 116 -0.27 -9.58 -8.73
N LYS A 117 0.41 -9.92 -7.63
CA LYS A 117 -0.12 -10.66 -6.47
C LYS A 117 -0.14 -9.80 -5.21
N ILE A 118 -0.03 -8.48 -5.39
CA ILE A 118 0.04 -7.53 -4.29
C ILE A 118 -1.34 -7.51 -3.64
N SER A 119 -1.37 -7.89 -2.37
CA SER A 119 -2.59 -8.01 -1.56
C SER A 119 -2.60 -7.06 -0.38
N LYS A 120 -1.47 -6.41 -0.09
CA LYS A 120 -1.30 -5.51 1.04
C LYS A 120 -0.70 -4.20 0.57
N ILE A 121 -1.36 -3.09 0.85
CA ILE A 121 -0.83 -1.76 0.53
C ILE A 121 -0.91 -0.90 1.76
N THR A 122 0.15 -0.15 2.05
CA THR A 122 0.16 0.86 3.10
C THR A 122 0.52 2.21 2.51
N LEU A 123 -0.30 3.23 2.78
CA LEU A 123 -0.01 4.60 2.40
C LEU A 123 0.49 5.37 3.62
N GLN A 124 1.69 5.93 3.53
CA GLN A 124 2.32 6.73 4.55
C GLN A 124 2.07 8.20 4.20
N ASN A 125 1.11 8.85 4.85
CA ASN A 125 0.57 10.19 4.53
C ASN A 125 -0.41 10.23 3.34
N VAL A 126 -1.64 9.77 3.55
CA VAL A 126 -2.71 9.97 2.55
C VAL A 126 -3.07 11.44 2.45
N THR A 127 -2.70 12.06 1.32
CA THR A 127 -2.96 13.48 1.06
C THR A 127 -4.07 13.70 0.03
N GLU A 128 -4.31 12.76 -0.88
CA GLU A 128 -5.16 12.97 -2.06
C GLU A 128 -6.11 11.79 -2.33
N LYS A 129 -7.34 12.12 -2.76
CA LYS A 129 -8.37 11.14 -3.11
C LYS A 129 -7.97 10.32 -4.34
N ASP A 130 -7.44 11.00 -5.35
CA ASP A 130 -7.05 10.39 -6.63
C ASP A 130 -6.03 9.26 -6.43
N GLN A 131 -5.18 9.36 -5.40
CA GLN A 131 -4.26 8.28 -5.02
C GLN A 131 -5.00 6.99 -4.65
N ILE A 132 -6.07 7.10 -3.86
CA ILE A 132 -6.83 5.96 -3.37
C ILE A 132 -7.55 5.28 -4.55
N GLU A 133 -8.13 6.06 -5.45
CA GLU A 133 -8.80 5.54 -6.66
C GLU A 133 -7.80 4.77 -7.54
N SER A 134 -6.65 5.37 -7.82
CA SER A 134 -5.55 4.71 -8.53
C SER A 134 -5.15 3.39 -7.87
N ILE A 135 -5.03 3.34 -6.54
CA ILE A 135 -4.69 2.09 -5.85
C ILE A 135 -5.71 1.00 -6.15
N PHE A 136 -7.00 1.27 -5.98
CA PHE A 136 -8.02 0.24 -6.18
C PHE A 136 -8.10 -0.22 -7.64
N LYS A 137 -7.83 0.69 -8.58
CA LYS A 137 -7.72 0.35 -10.00
C LYS A 137 -6.52 -0.54 -10.33
N TYR A 138 -5.38 -0.31 -9.70
CA TYR A 138 -4.12 -0.99 -10.06
C TYR A 138 -3.85 -2.26 -9.26
N PHE A 139 -4.50 -2.41 -8.12
CA PHE A 139 -4.28 -3.52 -7.19
C PHE A 139 -5.61 -4.21 -6.82
N PRO A 140 -6.26 -4.89 -7.79
CA PRO A 140 -7.60 -5.47 -7.59
C PRO A 140 -7.63 -6.60 -6.55
N ARG A 141 -6.48 -7.18 -6.18
CA ARG A 141 -6.34 -8.26 -5.20
C ARG A 141 -6.10 -7.75 -3.77
N ILE A 142 -6.32 -6.46 -3.51
CA ILE A 142 -6.02 -5.88 -2.21
C ILE A 142 -6.97 -6.42 -1.12
N HIS A 143 -6.41 -7.11 -0.14
CA HIS A 143 -7.13 -7.61 1.04
C HIS A 143 -6.76 -6.83 2.31
N PHE A 144 -5.68 -6.05 2.28
CA PHE A 144 -5.24 -5.21 3.39
C PHE A 144 -4.85 -3.81 2.89
N PHE A 145 -5.44 -2.78 3.48
CA PHE A 145 -5.13 -1.38 3.19
C PHE A 145 -4.79 -0.63 4.47
N GLY A 146 -3.51 -0.33 4.63
CA GLY A 146 -2.95 0.43 5.73
C GLY A 146 -2.90 1.92 5.43
N LEU A 147 -3.26 2.73 6.42
CA LEU A 147 -3.13 4.18 6.39
C LEU A 147 -2.26 4.59 7.57
N GLN A 148 -1.14 5.24 7.30
CA GLN A 148 -0.27 5.79 8.34
C GLN A 148 -0.33 7.31 8.36
N ARG A 149 -0.25 7.86 9.57
CA ARG A 149 -0.14 9.30 9.83
C ARG A 149 -1.29 10.11 9.24
N VAL A 150 -2.49 9.53 9.27
CA VAL A 150 -3.70 10.22 8.83
C VAL A 150 -4.00 11.32 9.83
N ARG A 151 -3.89 12.58 9.41
CA ARG A 151 -4.30 13.72 10.23
C ARG A 151 -5.79 13.62 10.55
N ASP A 152 -6.12 13.87 11.81
CA ASP A 152 -7.46 13.72 12.39
C ASP A 152 -8.59 14.36 11.58
N ALA A 153 -8.36 15.54 11.00
CA ALA A 153 -9.37 16.30 10.27
C ALA A 153 -9.93 15.53 9.04
N ASN A 154 -9.14 14.61 8.47
CA ASN A 154 -9.47 13.96 7.19
C ASN A 154 -9.85 12.49 7.32
N LEU A 155 -9.68 11.87 8.50
CA LEU A 155 -9.84 10.42 8.67
C LEU A 155 -11.20 9.91 8.19
N LYS A 156 -12.29 10.53 8.61
CA LYS A 156 -13.65 10.13 8.22
C LYS A 156 -13.89 10.21 6.72
N SER A 157 -13.36 11.25 6.08
CA SER A 157 -13.50 11.47 4.64
C SER A 157 -12.67 10.44 3.86
N VAL A 158 -11.45 10.16 4.31
CA VAL A 158 -10.57 9.15 3.71
C VAL A 158 -11.17 7.76 3.83
N ILE A 159 -11.63 7.35 5.01
CA ILE A 159 -12.27 6.04 5.21
C ILE A 159 -13.52 5.89 4.35
N ARG A 160 -14.39 6.91 4.29
CA ARG A 160 -15.55 6.86 3.38
C ARG A 160 -15.15 6.68 1.93
N TYR A 161 -14.13 7.40 1.49
CA TYR A 161 -13.68 7.32 0.10
C TYR A 161 -13.10 5.94 -0.24
N ILE A 162 -12.37 5.33 0.70
CA ILE A 162 -11.91 3.95 0.59
C ILE A 162 -13.09 2.99 0.47
N LEU A 163 -14.08 3.13 1.35
CA LEU A 163 -15.28 2.29 1.33
C LEU A 163 -16.06 2.42 0.02
N TRP A 164 -16.22 3.64 -0.50
CA TRP A 164 -16.83 3.85 -1.81
C TRP A 164 -16.05 3.18 -2.94
N ASN A 165 -14.72 3.32 -2.97
CA ASN A 165 -13.93 2.65 -4.01
C ASN A 165 -13.99 1.13 -3.92
N ILE A 166 -14.08 0.55 -2.73
CA ILE A 166 -14.27 -0.90 -2.56
C ILE A 166 -15.60 -1.35 -3.20
N VAL A 167 -16.66 -0.57 -3.01
CA VAL A 167 -17.99 -0.84 -3.60
C VAL A 167 -17.97 -0.63 -5.11
N ASP A 168 -17.48 0.51 -5.58
CA ASP A 168 -17.48 0.87 -7.01
C ASP A 168 -16.62 -0.07 -7.85
N ASN A 169 -15.52 -0.60 -7.29
CA ASN A 169 -14.67 -1.58 -7.95
C ASN A 169 -15.16 -3.04 -7.75
N ASN A 170 -16.34 -3.26 -7.16
CA ASN A 170 -16.93 -4.58 -6.91
C ASN A 170 -15.97 -5.56 -6.21
N ILE A 171 -15.22 -5.08 -5.21
CA ILE A 171 -14.30 -5.92 -4.47
C ILE A 171 -15.10 -6.90 -3.60
N SER A 172 -15.09 -8.18 -4.00
CA SER A 172 -15.98 -9.21 -3.44
C SER A 172 -15.38 -10.00 -2.27
N HIS A 173 -14.09 -9.79 -1.98
CA HIS A 173 -13.38 -10.50 -0.92
C HIS A 173 -13.30 -9.71 0.39
N ALA A 174 -13.06 -10.41 1.48
CA ALA A 174 -12.84 -9.80 2.79
C ALA A 174 -11.62 -8.87 2.75
N MET A 175 -11.81 -7.65 3.28
CA MET A 175 -10.78 -6.62 3.30
C MET A 175 -10.57 -6.09 4.72
N THR A 176 -9.33 -5.77 5.05
CA THR A 176 -8.91 -5.16 6.31
C THR A 176 -8.41 -3.76 6.04
N ILE A 177 -8.98 -2.77 6.71
CA ILE A 177 -8.48 -1.40 6.74
C ILE A 177 -7.79 -1.20 8.09
N CYS A 178 -6.50 -0.87 8.04
CA CYS A 178 -5.70 -0.57 9.23
C CYS A 178 -5.42 0.92 9.25
N VAL A 179 -5.77 1.59 10.35
CA VAL A 179 -5.50 3.02 10.53
C VAL A 179 -4.54 3.20 11.68
N PHE A 180 -3.44 3.88 11.39
CA PHE A 180 -2.50 4.39 12.38
C PHE A 180 -2.64 5.92 12.46
N CYS A 181 -3.06 6.40 13.63
CA CYS A 181 -3.28 7.81 13.91
C CYS A 181 -2.34 8.24 15.03
N ASP A 182 -1.42 9.15 14.71
CA ASP A 182 -0.39 9.65 15.65
C ASP A 182 -1.01 10.28 16.92
N ASP A 183 -2.24 10.83 16.81
CA ASP A 183 -2.91 11.61 17.87
C ASP A 183 -4.21 10.97 18.41
N ALA A 184 -4.38 9.65 18.27
CA ALA A 184 -5.67 8.98 18.51
C ALA A 184 -6.16 9.03 19.97
N LYS A 185 -6.76 10.15 20.37
CA LYS A 185 -7.62 10.23 21.57
C LYS A 185 -8.77 9.23 21.39
N TYR A 186 -8.96 8.37 22.39
CA TYR A 186 -9.89 7.24 22.41
C TYR A 186 -11.30 7.59 21.88
N ASN A 187 -11.79 8.78 22.22
CA ASN A 187 -13.10 9.30 21.82
C ASN A 187 -13.30 9.52 20.30
N LYS A 188 -12.23 9.62 19.50
CA LYS A 188 -12.34 9.86 18.04
C LYS A 188 -12.48 8.56 17.25
N ILE A 189 -11.81 7.49 17.68
CA ILE A 189 -11.99 6.15 17.13
C ILE A 189 -13.44 5.69 17.37
N GLU A 190 -13.99 5.97 18.55
CA GLU A 190 -15.39 5.70 18.87
C GLU A 190 -16.36 6.47 17.94
N LYS A 191 -16.09 7.74 17.64
CA LYS A 191 -16.86 8.52 16.65
C LYS A 191 -16.77 7.97 15.22
N LEU A 192 -15.64 7.34 14.87
CA LEU A 192 -15.50 6.66 13.58
C LEU A 192 -16.42 5.43 13.54
N TYR A 193 -16.43 4.61 14.59
CA TYR A 193 -17.31 3.45 14.70
C TYR A 193 -18.79 3.85 14.68
N GLN A 194 -19.17 4.85 15.48
CA GLN A 194 -20.52 5.43 15.46
C GLN A 194 -20.89 5.96 14.07
N THR A 195 -19.94 6.53 13.31
CA THR A 195 -20.19 6.97 11.94
C THR A 195 -20.44 5.80 10.99
N ILE A 196 -19.68 4.71 11.13
CA ILE A 196 -19.84 3.50 10.31
C ILE A 196 -21.21 2.87 10.59
N ASP A 197 -21.57 2.73 11.86
CA ASP A 197 -22.85 2.15 12.29
C ASP A 197 -24.04 3.02 11.93
N SER A 198 -24.02 4.31 12.30
CA SER A 198 -25.14 5.23 12.06
C SER A 198 -25.47 5.40 10.58
N LYS A 199 -24.45 5.30 9.71
CA LYS A 199 -24.62 5.41 8.25
C LYS A 199 -24.67 4.06 7.56
N LYS A 200 -24.65 2.95 8.31
CA LYS A 200 -24.65 1.58 7.79
C LYS A 200 -23.61 1.39 6.67
N LEU A 201 -22.43 1.99 6.82
CA LEU A 201 -21.40 1.98 5.77
C LEU A 201 -20.80 0.60 5.55
N LEU A 202 -20.88 -0.26 6.57
CA LEU A 202 -20.42 -1.65 6.55
C LEU A 202 -21.43 -2.51 7.32
N LYS A 203 -21.72 -3.72 6.81
CA LYS A 203 -22.41 -4.78 7.57
C LYS A 203 -21.38 -5.82 8.03
N ASN A 204 -21.64 -6.61 9.07
CA ASN A 204 -20.80 -7.78 9.43
C ASN A 204 -19.29 -7.48 9.56
N TYR A 205 -18.93 -6.35 10.15
CA TYR A 205 -17.54 -5.97 10.38
C TYR A 205 -17.17 -6.15 11.85
N THR A 206 -15.88 -6.36 12.11
CA THR A 206 -15.30 -6.35 13.45
C THR A 206 -14.29 -5.23 13.55
N THR A 207 -14.33 -4.53 14.67
CA THR A 207 -13.29 -3.57 15.04
C THR A 207 -12.47 -4.17 16.16
N HIS A 208 -11.16 -3.96 16.08
CA HIS A 208 -10.29 -4.22 17.22
C HIS A 208 -9.22 -3.15 17.27
N ARG A 209 -8.78 -2.84 18.48
CA ARG A 209 -7.71 -1.91 18.73
C ARG A 209 -6.53 -2.67 19.30
N GLN A 210 -5.34 -2.35 18.80
CA GLN A 210 -4.11 -2.87 19.36
C GLN A 210 -3.08 -1.75 19.39
N TYR A 211 -2.63 -1.39 20.60
CA TYR A 211 -1.76 -0.23 20.83
C TYR A 211 -2.37 1.06 20.22
N ASP A 212 -1.64 1.69 19.31
CA ASP A 212 -1.98 2.91 18.56
C ASP A 212 -2.68 2.64 17.22
N ARG A 213 -3.02 1.37 16.92
CA ARG A 213 -3.67 0.96 15.68
C ARG A 213 -5.12 0.60 15.88
N SER A 214 -5.95 1.09 14.97
CA SER A 214 -7.35 0.69 14.84
C SER A 214 -7.53 -0.13 13.58
N TYR A 215 -8.11 -1.32 13.75
CA TYR A 215 -8.39 -2.23 12.66
C TYR A 215 -9.89 -2.30 12.42
N ILE A 216 -10.27 -2.21 11.16
CA ILE A 216 -11.62 -2.47 10.68
C ILE A 216 -11.49 -3.67 9.74
N GLN A 217 -12.00 -4.81 10.16
CA GLN A 217 -11.94 -6.05 9.40
C GLN A 217 -13.34 -6.49 9.01
N TRP A 218 -13.54 -6.75 7.73
CA TRP A 218 -14.83 -7.21 7.23
C TRP A 218 -14.90 -8.74 7.18
N LYS A 219 -16.03 -9.32 7.62
CA LYS A 219 -16.35 -10.74 7.45
C LYS A 219 -17.38 -10.86 6.32
N CYS A 220 -17.04 -11.53 5.22
CA CYS A 220 -18.01 -11.78 4.15
C CYS A 220 -19.18 -12.63 4.68
N PHE A 221 -20.42 -12.18 4.44
CA PHE A 221 -21.41 -12.81 3.56
C PHE A 221 -22.54 -11.79 3.24
N ASP A 222 -23.02 -11.89 2.00
CA ASP A 222 -24.10 -11.19 1.30
C ASP A 222 -23.99 -9.67 1.10
N LEU A 223 -23.60 -9.34 -0.15
CA LEU A 223 -23.68 -8.02 -0.75
C LEU A 223 -25.10 -7.45 -0.57
N ILE A 224 -25.25 -6.47 0.31
CA ILE A 224 -26.40 -5.56 0.30
C ILE A 224 -25.86 -4.15 0.37
N VAL A 225 -25.85 -3.52 -0.81
CA VAL A 225 -25.76 -2.09 -1.03
C VAL A 225 -26.77 -1.38 -0.12
N VAL A 226 -26.32 -0.40 0.65
CA VAL A 226 -27.21 0.64 1.19
C VAL A 226 -26.82 1.93 0.51
N LEU A 227 -27.61 2.27 -0.51
CA LEU A 227 -27.63 3.56 -1.19
C LEU A 227 -27.97 4.68 -0.18
N PHE A 228 -27.41 5.87 -0.43
CA PHE A 228 -28.17 7.09 -0.17
C PHE A 228 -29.08 7.34 -1.37
#